data_AF-A0A959XWR8-F1
#
_entry.id   AF-A0A959XWR8-F1
#
_cell.length_a   1.000
_cell.length_b   1.000
_cell.length_c   1.000
_cell.angle_alpha   90.00
_cell.angle_beta   90.00
_cell.angle_gamma   90.00
#
_symmetry.space_group_name_H-M   'P 1'
#
loop_
_entity.id
_entity.type
_entity.pdbx_description
1 polymer ?
#
loop_
_entity_poly.entity_id
_entity_poly.type
_entity_poly.pdbx_seq_one_letter_code
_entity_poly.pdbx_strand_id
1 'polypeptide(L)'
;MHIRSSLLISAIALLAVLLVACQKDIDGDPVPPSTGIDPREDFFGNWSVTDSVWLDSVLMETRNYDIEISDEGTSSDTLYISNLWNTGSTYYALLSDTSFVFPTQDVNPDAGTVMSGTGTFTPQFLSAFMDFTATVEPYVIVSRGLKQ
;
A
#
# COMPACT_ATOMS: atom_id res chain seq x y z
N MET A 1 55.33 -40.41 -21.78
CA MET A 1 55.02 -40.82 -20.39
C MET A 1 54.44 -39.59 -19.69
N HIS A 2 53.11 -39.49 -19.76
CA HIS A 2 52.29 -38.45 -19.17
C HIS A 2 52.16 -38.65 -17.65
N ILE A 3 51.58 -37.65 -17.00
CA ILE A 3 51.04 -37.64 -15.62
C ILE A 3 52.05 -37.16 -14.59
N ARG A 4 52.15 -35.83 -14.40
CA ARG A 4 52.21 -35.15 -13.08
C ARG A 4 51.69 -33.69 -13.14
N SER A 5 50.80 -33.36 -14.08
CA SER A 5 50.17 -32.02 -14.19
C SER A 5 48.75 -31.95 -13.60
N SER A 6 48.29 -33.02 -12.93
CA SER A 6 46.88 -33.19 -12.54
C SER A 6 46.55 -32.86 -11.08
N LEU A 7 47.52 -32.41 -10.27
CA LEU A 7 47.28 -32.12 -8.84
C LEU A 7 47.15 -30.62 -8.50
N LEU A 8 47.47 -29.71 -9.42
CA LEU A 8 47.38 -28.26 -9.18
C LEU A 8 46.03 -27.64 -9.62
N ILE A 9 45.24 -28.36 -10.41
CA ILE A 9 43.95 -27.84 -10.92
C ILE A 9 42.81 -28.06 -9.91
N SER A 10 42.93 -29.08 -9.03
CA SER A 10 41.86 -29.40 -8.06
C SER A 10 41.82 -28.47 -6.84
N ALA A 11 42.90 -27.73 -6.54
CA ALA A 11 42.93 -26.81 -5.40
C ALA A 11 42.35 -25.42 -5.74
N ILE A 12 42.33 -25.04 -7.03
CA ILE A 12 41.76 -23.76 -7.48
C ILE A 12 40.24 -23.87 -7.65
N ALA A 13 39.74 -25.06 -8.04
CA ALA A 13 38.31 -25.30 -8.19
C ALA A 13 37.54 -25.27 -6.85
N LEU A 14 38.18 -25.58 -5.72
CA LEU A 14 37.52 -25.58 -4.41
C LEU A 14 37.54 -24.20 -3.72
N LEU A 15 38.44 -23.29 -4.11
CA LEU A 15 38.49 -21.92 -3.58
C LEU A 15 37.54 -20.97 -4.33
N ALA A 16 37.11 -21.33 -5.55
CA ALA A 16 36.12 -20.57 -6.31
C ALA A 16 34.67 -20.79 -5.85
N VAL A 17 34.37 -21.89 -5.14
CA VAL A 17 33.00 -22.23 -4.71
C VAL A 17 32.62 -21.57 -3.37
N LEU A 18 33.59 -21.05 -2.60
CA LEU A 18 33.32 -20.41 -1.30
C LEU A 18 33.28 -18.86 -1.35
N LEU A 19 33.42 -18.25 -2.53
CA LEU A 19 33.18 -16.80 -2.73
C LEU A 19 31.78 -16.50 -3.30
N VAL A 20 30.95 -17.52 -3.56
CA VAL A 20 29.56 -17.39 -4.04
C VAL A 20 28.56 -17.50 -2.87
N ALA A 21 28.81 -16.76 -1.79
CA ALA A 21 27.89 -16.66 -0.65
C ALA A 21 27.77 -15.24 -0.08
N CYS A 22 28.22 -14.23 -0.82
CA CYS A 22 27.98 -12.81 -0.52
C CYS A 22 28.10 -11.97 -1.80
N GLN A 23 27.34 -12.31 -2.83
CA GLN A 23 26.81 -11.27 -3.68
C GLN A 23 25.37 -11.06 -3.25
N LYS A 24 25.19 -10.03 -2.43
CA LYS A 24 23.92 -9.30 -2.37
C LYS A 24 23.60 -8.96 -3.81
N ASP A 25 22.61 -9.64 -4.38
CA ASP A 25 22.06 -9.29 -5.68
C ASP A 25 21.50 -7.86 -5.55
N ILE A 26 22.37 -6.90 -5.85
CA ILE A 26 22.00 -5.56 -6.30
C ILE A 26 21.85 -5.69 -7.81
N ASP A 27 20.90 -6.53 -8.22
CA ASP A 27 20.35 -6.55 -9.57
C ASP A 27 18.85 -6.28 -9.43
N GLY A 28 18.54 -5.16 -8.78
CA GLY A 28 17.41 -4.36 -9.23
C GLY A 28 18.04 -3.33 -10.14
N ASP A 29 17.80 -3.44 -11.45
CA ASP A 29 17.88 -2.27 -12.33
C ASP A 29 17.33 -1.06 -11.57
N PRO A 30 17.93 0.15 -11.68
CA PRO A 30 17.20 1.32 -11.25
C PRO A 30 15.87 1.27 -11.97
N VAL A 31 14.78 1.04 -11.23
CA VAL A 31 13.45 1.18 -11.77
C VAL A 31 13.48 2.53 -12.49
N PRO A 32 13.24 2.57 -13.81
CA PRO A 32 13.26 3.82 -14.55
C PRO A 32 12.38 4.81 -13.77
N PRO A 33 12.78 6.08 -13.59
CA PRO A 33 11.94 7.03 -12.87
C PRO A 33 10.53 6.95 -13.46
N SER A 34 9.54 6.64 -12.62
CA SER A 34 8.15 6.43 -13.02
C SER A 34 7.61 7.71 -13.67
N THR A 35 7.81 7.89 -14.97
CA THR A 35 7.31 9.03 -15.77
C THR A 35 7.48 10.46 -15.21
N GLY A 36 8.21 10.66 -14.10
CA GLY A 36 8.31 11.93 -13.38
C GLY A 36 7.00 12.45 -12.77
N ILE A 37 5.91 11.67 -12.80
CA ILE A 37 4.60 12.05 -12.27
C ILE A 37 4.34 11.18 -11.05
N ASP A 38 4.03 11.83 -9.94
CA ASP A 38 3.68 11.15 -8.70
C ASP A 38 2.33 10.42 -8.92
N PRO A 39 2.27 9.08 -8.79
CA PRO A 39 1.07 8.30 -9.03
C PRO A 39 -0.09 8.66 -8.08
N ARG A 40 0.18 9.42 -7.03
CA ARG A 40 -0.80 9.87 -6.04
C ARG A 40 -1.59 11.11 -6.48
N GLU A 41 -1.10 11.88 -7.45
CA GLU A 41 -1.72 13.17 -7.85
C GLU A 41 -3.19 13.01 -8.26
N ASP A 42 -3.53 11.87 -8.87
CA ASP A 42 -4.91 11.54 -9.26
C ASP A 42 -5.87 11.43 -8.05
N PHE A 43 -5.34 11.25 -6.83
CA PHE A 43 -6.11 11.11 -5.61
C PHE A 43 -6.23 12.41 -4.81
N PHE A 44 -5.32 13.36 -4.99
CA PHE A 44 -5.29 14.54 -4.12
C PHE A 44 -6.54 15.41 -4.22
N GLY A 45 -6.88 16.02 -3.08
CA GLY A 45 -8.02 16.93 -2.94
C GLY A 45 -9.19 16.31 -2.18
N ASN A 46 -10.36 16.92 -2.35
CA ASN A 46 -11.56 16.58 -1.60
C ASN A 46 -12.35 15.46 -2.30
N TRP A 47 -12.89 14.55 -1.49
CA TRP A 47 -13.75 13.47 -1.94
C TRP A 47 -15.01 13.42 -1.10
N SER A 48 -16.14 13.20 -1.75
CA SER A 48 -17.37 12.86 -1.04
C SER A 48 -17.47 11.35 -0.88
N VAL A 49 -17.66 10.90 0.36
CA VAL A 49 -17.67 9.48 0.73
C VAL A 49 -19.02 9.08 1.29
N THR A 50 -19.52 7.95 0.84
CA THR A 50 -20.65 7.24 1.44
C THR A 50 -20.17 5.95 2.09
N ASP A 51 -20.41 5.81 3.39
CA ASP A 51 -20.10 4.60 4.16
C ASP A 51 -21.36 3.81 4.49
N SER A 52 -21.22 2.49 4.52
CA SER A 52 -22.16 1.55 5.13
C SER A 52 -21.45 0.74 6.22
N VAL A 53 -21.92 0.84 7.45
CA VAL A 53 -21.36 0.14 8.62
C VAL A 53 -22.16 -1.12 8.89
N TRP A 54 -21.49 -2.27 8.98
CA TRP A 54 -22.10 -3.58 9.15
C TRP A 54 -21.60 -4.25 10.43
N LEU A 55 -22.52 -4.93 11.14
CA LEU A 55 -22.23 -5.80 12.27
C LEU A 55 -22.94 -7.12 12.03
N ASP A 56 -22.23 -8.24 12.02
CA ASP A 56 -22.80 -9.57 11.79
C ASP A 56 -23.73 -9.64 10.55
N SER A 57 -23.29 -9.01 9.45
CA SER A 57 -24.05 -8.88 8.19
C SER A 57 -25.35 -8.06 8.27
N VAL A 58 -25.57 -7.33 9.36
CA VAL A 58 -26.67 -6.39 9.52
C VAL A 58 -26.17 -4.97 9.26
N LEU A 59 -26.84 -4.23 8.38
CA LEU A 59 -26.56 -2.81 8.15
C LEU A 59 -26.97 -2.02 9.39
N MET A 60 -25.99 -1.40 10.04
CA MET A 60 -26.18 -0.60 11.24
C MET A 60 -26.41 0.87 10.92
N GLU A 61 -25.66 1.40 9.96
CA GLU A 61 -25.66 2.83 9.65
C GLU A 61 -25.17 3.12 8.23
N THR A 62 -25.65 4.23 7.66
CA THR A 62 -25.09 4.85 6.45
C THR A 62 -24.72 6.30 6.73
N ARG A 63 -23.53 6.74 6.34
CA ARG A 63 -23.05 8.12 6.54
C ARG A 63 -22.53 8.71 5.24
N ASN A 64 -22.70 10.01 5.07
CA ASN A 64 -22.06 10.80 4.04
C ASN A 64 -21.21 11.88 4.67
N TYR A 65 -19.97 12.03 4.23
CA TYR A 65 -19.04 13.04 4.71
C TYR A 65 -17.95 13.25 3.66
N ASP A 66 -17.18 14.32 3.84
CA ASP A 66 -16.05 14.61 2.97
C ASP A 66 -14.74 14.22 3.66
N ILE A 67 -13.81 13.72 2.83
CA ILE A 67 -12.42 13.46 3.19
C ILE A 67 -11.50 14.33 2.34
N GLU A 68 -10.28 14.51 2.81
CA GLU A 68 -9.20 15.12 2.04
C GLU A 68 -8.07 14.11 1.88
N ILE A 69 -7.53 13.99 0.67
CA ILE A 69 -6.38 13.13 0.39
C ILE A 69 -5.16 14.00 0.05
N SER A 70 -4.03 13.70 0.68
CA SER A 70 -2.76 14.40 0.46
C SER A 70 -1.56 13.44 0.55
N ASP A 71 -0.35 13.94 0.28
CA ASP A 71 0.90 13.21 0.43
C ASP A 71 1.55 13.37 1.82
N GLU A 72 1.16 14.39 2.58
CA GLU A 72 1.86 14.89 3.78
C GLU A 72 3.39 14.98 3.63
N GLY A 73 3.90 15.18 2.40
CA GLY A 73 5.33 15.18 2.10
C GLY A 73 6.05 13.82 2.24
N THR A 74 5.31 12.71 2.16
CA THR A 74 5.84 11.33 2.28
C THR A 74 6.17 10.67 0.94
N SER A 75 6.66 9.42 0.98
CA SER A 75 7.04 8.62 -0.20
C SER A 75 5.88 8.41 -1.16
N SER A 76 6.19 8.26 -2.46
CA SER A 76 5.22 8.18 -3.57
C SER A 76 4.25 6.99 -3.52
N ASP A 77 4.39 6.10 -2.54
CA ASP A 77 3.49 4.97 -2.29
C ASP A 77 2.49 5.23 -1.16
N THR A 78 2.61 6.33 -0.42
CA THR A 78 1.78 6.59 0.77
C THR A 78 0.80 7.75 0.51
N LEU A 79 -0.48 7.47 0.74
CA LEU A 79 -1.58 8.44 0.73
C LEU A 79 -2.02 8.70 2.18
N TYR A 80 -2.26 9.96 2.51
CA TYR A 80 -2.87 10.38 3.77
C TYR A 80 -4.30 10.80 3.51
N ILE A 81 -5.22 10.24 4.31
CA ILE A 81 -6.66 10.40 4.16
C ILE A 81 -7.21 10.97 5.46
N SER A 82 -7.58 12.24 5.40
CA SER A 82 -8.11 13.01 6.53
C SER A 82 -9.62 12.84 6.66
N ASN A 83 -10.09 12.79 7.91
CA ASN A 83 -11.50 12.65 8.28
C ASN A 83 -12.16 11.34 7.81
N LEU A 84 -11.37 10.27 7.62
CA LEU A 84 -11.94 8.96 7.29
C LEU A 84 -12.93 8.50 8.38
N TRP A 85 -14.06 7.96 7.95
CA TRP A 85 -15.19 7.53 8.78
C TRP A 85 -15.81 8.62 9.65
N ASN A 86 -15.62 9.88 9.26
CA ASN A 86 -16.08 11.06 9.99
C ASN A 86 -15.54 11.12 11.44
N THR A 87 -14.32 10.64 11.63
CA THR A 87 -13.65 10.60 12.94
C THR A 87 -12.85 11.87 13.23
N GLY A 88 -12.62 12.72 12.23
CA GLY A 88 -11.69 13.85 12.28
C GLY A 88 -10.21 13.46 12.34
N SER A 89 -9.88 12.16 12.30
CA SER A 89 -8.50 11.65 12.31
C SER A 89 -7.96 11.45 10.91
N THR A 90 -6.63 11.38 10.79
CA THR A 90 -5.92 11.06 9.55
C THR A 90 -5.42 9.63 9.56
N TYR A 91 -5.57 8.97 8.43
CA TYR A 91 -5.21 7.56 8.21
C TYR A 91 -4.27 7.50 7.02
N TYR A 92 -3.40 6.51 6.97
CA TYR A 92 -2.58 6.29 5.79
C TYR A 92 -2.97 5.01 5.04
N ALA A 93 -2.78 5.04 3.73
CA ALA A 93 -2.94 3.91 2.84
C ALA A 93 -1.75 3.81 1.89
N LEU A 94 -1.37 2.58 1.54
CA LEU A 94 -0.30 2.27 0.59
C LEU A 94 -0.90 2.04 -0.80
N LEU A 95 -0.47 2.81 -1.79
CA LEU A 95 -0.90 2.72 -3.18
C LEU A 95 -0.10 1.65 -3.94
N SER A 96 -0.80 0.81 -4.70
CA SER A 96 -0.19 -0.19 -5.59
C SER A 96 -1.06 -0.38 -6.83
N ASP A 97 -0.54 0.05 -7.98
CA ASP A 97 -1.17 -0.03 -9.30
C ASP A 97 -2.63 0.47 -9.33
N THR A 98 -3.61 -0.42 -9.15
CA THR A 98 -5.06 -0.11 -9.16
C THR A 98 -5.74 -0.30 -7.79
N SER A 99 -4.94 -0.47 -6.76
CA SER A 99 -5.37 -0.81 -5.40
C SER A 99 -4.67 0.06 -4.37
N PHE A 100 -5.26 0.12 -3.18
CA PHE A 100 -4.60 0.65 -2.01
C PHE A 100 -4.90 -0.21 -0.79
N VAL A 101 -3.95 -0.26 0.14
CA VAL A 101 -4.03 -1.07 1.34
C VAL A 101 -3.96 -0.13 2.54
N PHE A 102 -4.92 -0.25 3.44
CA PHE A 102 -4.82 0.35 4.76
C PHE A 102 -4.19 -0.70 5.70
N PRO A 103 -2.87 -0.60 5.99
CA PRO A 103 -2.23 -1.51 6.92
C PRO A 103 -2.81 -1.34 8.33
N THR A 104 -2.52 -2.30 9.21
CA THR A 104 -3.00 -2.20 10.60
C THR A 104 -2.48 -0.93 11.26
N GLN A 105 -3.40 -0.08 11.71
CA GLN A 105 -3.08 1.18 12.38
C GLN A 105 -4.05 1.44 13.53
N ASP A 106 -3.53 2.05 14.60
CA ASP A 106 -4.32 2.49 15.74
C ASP A 106 -5.11 3.74 15.35
N VAL A 107 -6.43 3.67 15.51
CA VAL A 107 -7.34 4.78 15.16
C VAL A 107 -7.86 5.49 16.40
N ASN A 108 -7.85 4.78 17.52
CA ASN A 108 -8.15 5.30 18.83
C ASN A 108 -7.26 4.54 19.82
N PRO A 109 -6.05 5.05 20.10
CA PRO A 109 -5.10 4.40 21.01
C PRO A 109 -5.68 4.18 22.41
N ASP A 110 -6.52 5.12 22.87
CA ASP A 110 -7.14 5.07 24.19
C ASP A 110 -8.22 3.98 24.28
N ALA A 111 -8.89 3.66 23.17
CA ALA A 111 -9.88 2.58 23.08
C ALA A 111 -9.29 1.24 22.61
N GLY A 112 -7.98 1.19 22.27
CA GLY A 112 -7.34 0.00 21.71
C GLY A 112 -7.95 -0.44 20.38
N THR A 113 -8.54 0.50 19.63
CA THR A 113 -9.19 0.21 18.36
C THR A 113 -8.17 0.24 17.23
N VAL A 114 -8.00 -0.90 16.56
CA VAL A 114 -7.22 -1.02 15.34
C VAL A 114 -8.14 -1.06 14.14
N MET A 115 -7.67 -0.55 13.01
CA MET A 115 -8.28 -0.79 11.71
C MET A 115 -7.33 -1.56 10.80
N SER A 116 -7.88 -2.19 9.77
CA SER A 116 -7.15 -2.67 8.57
C SER A 116 -8.13 -2.65 7.39
N GLY A 117 -7.64 -2.54 6.16
CA GLY A 117 -8.54 -2.49 5.01
C GLY A 117 -7.85 -2.52 3.67
N THR A 118 -8.66 -2.57 2.63
CA THR A 118 -8.21 -2.55 1.23
C THR A 118 -9.21 -1.79 0.40
N GLY A 119 -8.74 -1.19 -0.69
CA GLY A 119 -9.60 -0.58 -1.68
C GLY A 119 -9.06 -0.71 -3.09
N THR A 120 -9.93 -0.38 -4.03
CA THR A 120 -9.65 -0.35 -5.45
C THR A 120 -10.15 0.95 -6.01
N PHE A 121 -9.53 1.43 -7.08
CA PHE A 121 -10.01 2.60 -7.79
C PHE A 121 -10.14 2.29 -9.27
N THR A 122 -11.07 2.97 -9.93
CA THR A 122 -11.23 2.91 -11.37
C THR A 122 -11.18 4.34 -11.91
N PRO A 123 -10.11 4.75 -12.58
CA PRO A 123 -10.08 6.04 -13.25
C PRO A 123 -11.04 5.98 -14.44
N GLN A 124 -12.18 6.67 -14.34
CA GLN A 124 -13.02 6.95 -15.51
C GLN A 124 -12.72 8.38 -15.95
N PHE A 125 -12.63 8.61 -17.26
CA PHE A 125 -12.22 9.86 -17.89
C PHE A 125 -13.05 11.12 -17.52
N LEU A 126 -14.10 10.97 -16.69
CA LEU A 126 -14.98 12.05 -16.25
C LEU A 126 -15.23 12.08 -14.72
N SER A 127 -14.77 11.07 -13.96
CA SER A 127 -14.92 10.98 -12.50
C SER A 127 -14.07 9.84 -11.93
N ALA A 128 -13.27 10.10 -10.90
CA ALA A 128 -12.57 9.06 -10.17
C ALA A 128 -13.48 8.48 -9.08
N PHE A 129 -13.58 7.15 -9.04
CA PHE A 129 -14.25 6.42 -7.97
C PHE A 129 -13.22 5.58 -7.20
N MET A 130 -13.38 5.58 -5.89
CA MET A 130 -12.68 4.68 -4.99
C MET A 130 -13.72 3.85 -4.23
N ASP A 131 -13.51 2.54 -4.17
CA ASP A 131 -14.25 1.66 -3.26
C ASP A 131 -13.26 1.12 -2.23
N PHE A 132 -13.61 1.15 -0.95
CA PHE A 132 -12.79 0.55 0.10
C PHE A 132 -13.61 -0.22 1.12
N THR A 133 -12.97 -1.22 1.72
CA THR A 133 -13.52 -2.01 2.81
C THR A 133 -12.51 -2.05 3.93
N ALA A 134 -12.97 -1.80 5.15
CA ALA A 134 -12.14 -1.88 6.33
C ALA A 134 -12.84 -2.63 7.46
N THR A 135 -12.03 -3.28 8.28
CA THR A 135 -12.45 -3.90 9.52
C THR A 135 -12.00 -3.03 10.67
N VAL A 136 -12.96 -2.61 11.48
CA VAL A 136 -12.78 -1.93 12.77
C VAL A 136 -13.57 -2.75 13.77
N GLU A 137 -12.94 -3.81 14.30
CA GLU A 137 -13.62 -4.83 15.11
C GLU A 137 -14.59 -4.24 16.15
N PRO A 138 -15.86 -4.69 16.21
CA PRO A 138 -16.47 -5.81 15.46
C PRO A 138 -17.11 -5.43 14.11
N TYR A 139 -16.87 -4.22 13.62
CA TYR A 139 -17.55 -3.66 12.46
C TYR A 139 -16.78 -3.89 11.16
N VAL A 140 -17.54 -4.05 10.08
CA VAL A 140 -17.05 -3.94 8.70
C VAL A 140 -17.64 -2.69 8.09
N ILE A 141 -16.79 -1.83 7.54
CA ILE A 141 -17.18 -0.59 6.88
C ILE A 141 -16.91 -0.76 5.39
N VAL A 142 -17.95 -0.53 4.58
CA VAL A 142 -17.87 -0.53 3.11
C VAL A 142 -18.13 0.89 2.63
N SER A 143 -17.23 1.40 1.82
CA SER A 143 -17.18 2.83 1.51
C SER A 143 -17.01 3.05 0.02
N ARG A 144 -17.63 4.11 -0.49
CA ARG A 144 -17.48 4.59 -1.87
C ARG A 144 -17.18 6.08 -1.87
N GLY A 145 -16.05 6.47 -2.46
CA GLY A 145 -15.63 7.84 -2.66
C GLY A 145 -15.82 8.31 -4.10
N LEU A 146 -16.27 9.54 -4.26
CA LEU A 146 -16.31 10.29 -5.52
C LEU A 146 -15.45 11.54 -5.39
N LYS A 147 -14.50 11.73 -6.31
CA LYS A 147 -13.67 12.94 -6.36
C LYS A 147 -14.51 14.16 -6.72
N GLN A 148 -14.33 15.28 -6.00
CA GLN A 148 -15.03 16.54 -6.23
C GLN A 148 -14.38 17.39 -7.33
#